data_AF-A0A914R2T0-F1
#
_entry.id   AF-A0A914R2T0-F1
#
_cell.length_a   1.000
_cell.length_b   1.000
_cell.length_c   1.000
_cell.angle_alpha   90.00
_cell.angle_beta   90.00
_cell.angle_gamma   90.00
#
_symmetry.space_group_name_H-M   'P 1'
#
loop_
_entity.id
_entity.type
_entity.pdbx_description
1 polymer ?
#
loop_
_entity_poly.entity_id
_entity_poly.type
_entity_poly.pdbx_seq_one_letter_code
_entity_poly.pdbx_strand_id
1 'polypeptide(L)' 'MVKILAKMRIEDVTVAVFDRELSKPSDAHKVKESSKLGRILEADVHSKMEIKFVVREAKSGEAVTVHQAFVAF' A
#
# COMPACT_ATOMS: atom_id res chain seq x y z
N MET A 1 11.51 -29.84 3.76
CA MET A 1 10.27 -29.33 4.39
C MET A 1 10.59 -27.97 4.98
N VAL A 2 10.07 -26.88 4.41
CA VAL A 2 10.37 -25.51 4.88
C VAL A 2 9.52 -25.23 6.12
N LYS A 3 10.15 -24.87 7.23
CA LYS A 3 9.46 -24.48 8.47
C LYS A 3 9.07 -23.01 8.35
N ILE A 4 7.80 -22.73 8.10
CA ILE A 4 7.28 -21.35 8.11
C ILE A 4 7.30 -20.86 9.56
N LEU A 5 8.12 -19.84 9.83
CA LEU A 5 8.25 -19.27 11.17
C LEU A 5 7.18 -18.21 11.46
N ALA A 6 6.80 -17.45 10.44
CA ALA A 6 5.73 -16.46 10.51
C ALA A 6 5.14 -16.25 9.11
N LYS A 7 3.84 -16.02 9.03
CA LYS A 7 3.13 -15.69 7.78
C LYS A 7 2.74 -14.22 7.83
N MET A 8 3.06 -13.46 6.79
CA MET A 8 2.73 -12.02 6.71
C MET A 8 1.48 -11.78 5.87
N ARG A 9 0.82 -10.65 6.07
CA ARG A 9 -0.27 -10.13 5.24
C ARG A 9 -0.11 -8.62 5.04
N ILE A 10 -0.60 -8.13 3.91
CA ILE A 10 -0.68 -6.69 3.63
C ILE A 10 -2.13 -6.24 3.85
N GLU A 11 -2.31 -5.24 4.70
CA GLU A 11 -3.63 -4.70 5.05
C GLU A 11 -3.66 -3.17 4.88
N ASP A 12 -4.86 -2.60 4.92
CA ASP A 12 -5.11 -1.16 4.84
C ASP A 12 -4.45 -0.46 3.63
N VAL A 13 -4.37 -1.16 2.48
CA VAL A 13 -3.74 -0.61 1.28
C VAL A 13 -4.55 0.57 0.77
N THR A 14 -3.91 1.72 0.70
CA THR A 14 -4.46 2.96 0.15
C THR A 14 -3.53 3.48 -0.93
N VAL A 15 -4.09 3.80 -2.09
CA VAL A 15 -3.39 4.47 -3.19
C VAL A 15 -4.09 5.79 -3.45
N ALA A 16 -3.35 6.89 -3.47
CA ALA A 16 -3.94 8.21 -3.65
C ALA A 16 -3.08 9.11 -4.55
N VAL A 17 -3.74 9.99 -5.29
CA VAL A 17 -3.13 11.12 -5.99
C VAL A 17 -3.54 12.40 -5.29
N PHE A 18 -2.60 13.32 -5.19
CA PHE A 18 -2.78 14.63 -4.61
C PHE A 18 -2.28 15.67 -5.60
N ASP A 19 -2.91 16.84 -5.59
CA ASP A 19 -2.21 18.05 -6.02
C ASP A 19 -1.06 18.32 -5.03
N ARG A 20 0.11 18.71 -5.55
CA ARG A 20 1.31 18.94 -4.74
C ARG A 20 1.10 20.04 -3.69
N GLU A 21 0.31 21.05 -4.01
CA GLU A 21 0.05 22.21 -3.14
C GLU A 21 -1.05 21.91 -2.11
N LEU A 22 -1.83 20.85 -2.31
CA LEU A 22 -2.93 20.48 -1.43
C LEU A 22 -2.52 19.38 -0.44
N SER A 23 -3.08 19.49 0.78
CA SER A 23 -2.90 18.52 1.85
C SER A 23 -3.90 17.36 1.78
N LYS A 24 -5.01 17.53 1.07
CA LYS A 24 -6.05 16.50 0.89
C LYS A 24 -5.89 15.81 -0.46
N PRO A 25 -6.11 14.49 -0.54
CA PRO A 25 -6.04 13.77 -1.80
C PRO A 25 -7.16 14.21 -2.73
N SER A 26 -6.84 14.37 -4.01
CA SER A 26 -7.83 14.60 -5.06
C SER A 26 -8.52 13.30 -5.45
N ASP A 27 -7.81 12.16 -5.38
CA ASP A 27 -8.36 10.84 -5.68
C ASP A 27 -7.72 9.77 -4.78
N ALA A 28 -8.46 9.23 -3.81
CA ALA A 28 -7.96 8.26 -2.82
C ALA A 28 -8.76 6.96 -2.80
N HIS A 29 -8.05 5.83 -2.88
CA HIS A 29 -8.64 4.49 -3.02
C HIS A 29 -8.13 3.51 -2.00
N LYS A 30 -9.06 2.81 -1.37
CA LYS A 30 -8.75 1.59 -0.63
C LYS A 30 -8.74 0.41 -1.57
N VAL A 31 -7.68 -0.38 -1.52
CA VAL A 31 -7.48 -1.56 -2.37
C VAL A 31 -7.39 -2.79 -1.47
N LYS A 32 -8.04 -3.88 -1.86
CA LYS A 32 -7.90 -5.15 -1.13
C LYS A 32 -6.62 -5.84 -1.57
N GLU A 33 -5.95 -6.53 -0.66
CA GLU A 33 -4.84 -7.43 -1.02
C GLU A 33 -5.26 -8.37 -2.15
N SER A 34 -4.36 -8.58 -3.12
CA SER A 34 -4.60 -9.40 -4.32
C SER A 34 -5.72 -8.89 -5.25
N SER A 35 -6.08 -7.61 -5.18
CA SER A 35 -7.03 -6.99 -6.13
C SER A 35 -6.35 -5.97 -7.05
N LYS A 36 -6.94 -5.74 -8.24
CA LYS A 36 -6.56 -4.66 -9.14
C LYS A 36 -7.42 -3.42 -8.83
N LEU A 37 -6.83 -2.23 -8.93
CA LEU A 37 -7.54 -0.97 -8.74
C LEU A 37 -8.64 -0.73 -9.79
N GLY A 38 -8.54 -1.34 -10.97
CA GLY A 38 -9.56 -1.26 -12.03
C GLY A 38 -9.60 0.06 -12.80
N ARG A 39 -8.73 1.02 -12.45
CA ARG A 39 -8.53 2.29 -13.16
C ARG A 39 -7.05 2.64 -13.19
N ILE A 40 -6.69 3.51 -14.13
CA ILE A 40 -5.37 4.12 -14.21
C ILE A 40 -5.40 5.39 -13.36
N LEU A 41 -4.36 5.57 -12.54
CA LEU A 41 -4.12 6.83 -11.85
C LEU A 41 -3.00 7.57 -12.58
N GLU A 42 -3.21 8.84 -12.85
CA GLU A 42 -2.24 9.70 -13.50
C GLU A 42 -1.62 10.63 -12.46
N ALA A 43 -0.29 10.72 -12.48
CA ALA A 43 0.47 11.67 -11.69
C ALA A 43 1.48 12.35 -12.62
N ASP A 44 1.46 13.68 -12.59
CA ASP A 44 2.22 14.60 -13.43
C ASP A 44 3.09 15.54 -12.57
N VAL A 45 3.60 16.62 -13.18
CA VAL A 45 4.47 17.59 -12.50
C VAL A 45 3.76 18.36 -11.37
N HIS A 46 2.44 18.49 -11.44
CA HIS A 46 1.63 19.21 -10.44
C HIS A 46 1.06 18.28 -9.37
N SER A 47 1.20 16.97 -9.54
CA SER A 47 0.64 15.99 -8.63
C SER A 47 1.70 15.07 -8.00
N LYS A 48 1.29 14.37 -6.95
CA LYS A 48 2.09 13.38 -6.24
C LYS A 48 1.24 12.15 -5.99
N MET A 49 1.84 10.97 -6.14
CA MET A 49 1.22 9.70 -5.80
C MET A 49 1.69 9.24 -4.42
N GLU A 50 0.76 8.71 -3.61
CA GLU A 50 1.03 8.12 -2.31
C GLU A 50 0.50 6.69 -2.30
N ILE A 51 1.33 5.76 -1.81
CA ILE A 51 0.94 4.38 -1.54
C ILE A 51 1.18 4.14 -0.05
N LYS A 52 0.13 3.76 0.68
CA LYS A 52 0.16 3.40 2.10
C LYS A 52 -0.32 1.97 2.27
N PHE A 53 0.31 1.21 3.15
CA PHE A 53 -0.10 -0.13 3.52
C PHE A 53 0.48 -0.47 4.89
N VAL A 54 -0.12 -1.46 5.56
CA VAL A 54 0.36 -2.00 6.83
C VAL A 54 0.74 -3.46 6.63
N VAL A 55 1.92 -3.86 7.09
CA VAL A 55 2.32 -5.27 7.14
C VAL A 55 2.00 -5.83 8.51
N ARG A 56 1.27 -6.95 8.57
CA ARG A 56 0.91 -7.62 9.82
C ARG A 56 1.30 -9.09 9.81
N GLU A 57 1.63 -9.61 10.99
CA GLU A 57 1.77 -11.04 11.20
C GLU A 57 0.38 -11.71 11.23
N ALA A 58 0.23 -12.79 10.48
CA ALA A 58 -1.08 -13.38 10.18
C ALA A 58 -1.76 -14.03 11.38
N LYS A 59 -1.03 -14.39 12.44
CA LYS A 59 -1.58 -15.15 13.56
C LYS A 59 -1.90 -14.22 14.74
N SER A 60 -1.01 -13.30 15.08
CA SER A 60 -1.14 -12.30 16.14
C SER A 60 -1.89 -11.06 15.68
N GLY A 61 -1.85 -10.74 14.38
CA GLY A 61 -2.41 -9.49 13.84
C GLY A 61 -1.58 -8.25 14.17
N GLU A 62 -0.42 -8.42 14.79
CA GLU A 62 0.46 -7.31 15.15
C GLU A 62 1.11 -6.70 13.91
N ALA A 63 1.24 -5.37 13.93
CA ALA A 63 1.97 -4.66 12.89
C ALA A 63 3.47 -4.95 13.03
N VAL A 64 4.13 -5.22 11.91
CA VAL A 64 5.55 -5.61 11.90
C VAL A 64 6.35 -4.74 10.94
N THR A 65 7.57 -4.42 11.35
CA THR A 65 8.57 -3.81 10.48
C THR A 65 9.37 -4.93 9.81
N VAL A 66 9.33 -4.97 8.48
CA VAL A 66 10.11 -5.94 7.70
C VAL A 66 11.51 -5.43 7.43
N HIS A 67 12.46 -6.34 7.26
CA HIS A 67 13.84 -5.98 6.90
C HIS A 67 13.92 -5.24 5.56
N GLN A 68 13.12 -5.68 4.58
CA GLN A 68 13.09 -5.12 3.23
C GLN A 68 11.66 -5.13 2.68
N ALA A 69 11.29 -4.05 2.00
CA ALA A 69 10.08 -3.93 1.21
C ALA A 69 10.40 -3.14 -0.06
N PHE A 70 10.05 -3.69 -1.22
CA PHE A 70 10.28 -3.05 -2.51
C PHE A 70 8.93 -2.80 -3.19
N VAL A 71 8.79 -1.63 -3.80
CA VAL A 71 7.66 -1.30 -4.67
C VAL A 71 8.18 -1.33 -6.10
N ALA A 72 7.63 -2.21 -6.92
CA ALA A 72 7.97 -2.36 -8.33
C ALA A 72 6.89 -1.70 -9.21
N PHE A 73 7.31 -1.05 -10.29
CA PHE A 73 6.48 -0.36 -11.27
C PHE A 73 6.63 -1.02 -12.64
#